data_AF-A0A7X2MHB6-F1
#
_entry.id   AF-A0A7X2MHB6-F1
#
_cell.length_a   1.000
_cell.length_b   1.000
_cell.length_c   1.000
_cell.angle_alpha   90.00
_cell.angle_beta   90.00
_cell.angle_gamma   90.00
#
_symmetry.space_group_name_H-M   'P 1'
#
loop_
_entity.id
_entity.type
_entity.pdbx_description
1 polymer ?
#
loop_
_entity_poly.entity_id
_entity_poly.type
_entity_poly.pdbx_seq_one_letter_code
_entity_poly.pdbx_strand_id
1 'polypeptide(L)'
;DNMVANPNIPKKVIKARDLEEQISKLQQESGYPYVINIDTANRVNPISGKIVMSNLCSEILQVQRASVINNRQEYEVLGTDISCNLGSTNIVNLMASPNFGKSVEVMTRALTFVTDKSDIDVVPSIQHGNRLAHTIGLGAMGLHAYLAKNQIEYGSPEA
;
A
#
# COMPACT_ATOMS: atom_id res chain seq x y z
N ASP A 1 4.70 16.79 -18.48
CA ASP A 1 5.09 18.11 -17.96
C ASP A 1 4.66 19.34 -18.76
N ASN A 2 3.55 19.29 -19.50
CA ASN A 2 3.07 20.47 -20.27
C ASN A 2 1.64 20.91 -19.89
N MET A 3 1.12 20.43 -18.75
CA MET A 3 -0.27 20.70 -18.37
C MET A 3 -0.53 22.18 -18.06
N VAL A 4 0.43 22.87 -17.45
CA VAL A 4 0.33 24.31 -17.13
C VAL A 4 0.27 25.14 -18.43
N ALA A 5 1.14 24.85 -19.39
CA ALA A 5 1.26 25.58 -20.65
C ALA A 5 0.13 25.30 -21.65
N ASN A 6 -0.57 24.16 -21.55
CA ASN A 6 -1.59 23.76 -22.52
C ASN A 6 -2.90 24.54 -22.35
N PRO A 7 -3.29 25.47 -23.24
CA PRO A 7 -4.46 26.33 -23.06
C PRO A 7 -5.80 25.58 -23.02
N ASN A 8 -5.86 24.35 -23.56
CA ASN A 8 -7.08 23.54 -23.60
C ASN A 8 -7.42 22.88 -22.26
N ILE A 9 -6.50 22.91 -21.29
CA ILE A 9 -6.73 22.37 -19.95
C ILE A 9 -7.18 23.51 -19.04
N PRO A 10 -8.36 23.47 -18.41
CA PRO A 10 -8.74 24.45 -17.40
C PRO A 10 -7.88 24.31 -16.14
N LYS A 11 -7.46 25.42 -15.52
CA LYS A 11 -6.69 25.41 -14.26
C LYS A 11 -7.28 26.35 -13.22
N LYS A 12 -7.06 26.01 -11.95
CA LYS A 12 -7.28 26.88 -10.80
C LYS A 12 -5.96 27.02 -10.06
N VAL A 13 -5.61 28.25 -9.68
CA VAL A 13 -4.40 28.55 -8.91
C VAL A 13 -4.77 28.65 -7.44
N ILE A 14 -4.02 27.97 -6.58
CA ILE A 14 -4.10 28.04 -5.12
C ILE A 14 -2.69 28.21 -4.55
N LYS A 15 -2.58 28.83 -3.37
CA LYS A 15 -1.30 28.92 -2.65
C LYS A 15 -1.00 27.57 -1.99
N ALA A 16 0.16 27.00 -2.30
CA ALA A 16 0.56 25.70 -1.77
C ALA A 16 0.67 25.70 -0.23
N ARG A 17 1.15 26.79 0.37
CA ARG A 17 1.24 26.93 1.83
C ARG A 17 -0.13 26.89 2.49
N ASP A 18 -1.10 27.64 1.94
CA ASP A 18 -2.47 27.66 2.47
C ASP A 18 -3.11 26.26 2.39
N LEU A 19 -2.84 25.48 1.34
CA LEU A 19 -3.31 24.10 1.23
C LEU A 19 -2.72 23.21 2.34
N GLU A 20 -1.41 23.30 2.58
CA GLU A 20 -0.72 22.53 3.61
C GLU A 20 -1.22 22.88 5.02
N GLU A 21 -1.49 24.16 5.28
CA GLU A 21 -2.09 24.61 6.54
C GLU A 21 -3.49 24.01 6.75
N GLN A 22 -4.29 23.89 5.69
CA GLN A 22 -5.62 23.27 5.79
C GLN A 22 -5.52 21.75 6.02
N ILE A 23 -4.61 21.06 5.35
CA ILE A 23 -4.34 19.64 5.58
C ILE A 23 -3.93 19.42 7.04
N SER A 24 -3.02 20.24 7.56
CA SER A 24 -2.52 20.16 8.94
C SER A 24 -3.64 20.36 9.97
N LYS A 25 -4.53 21.33 9.74
CA LYS A 25 -5.70 21.58 10.61
C LYS A 25 -6.62 20.36 10.65
N LEU A 26 -6.97 19.81 9.49
CA LEU A 26 -7.83 18.62 9.42
C LEU A 26 -7.21 17.40 10.11
N GLN A 27 -5.90 17.20 9.94
CA GLN A 27 -5.18 16.12 10.61
C GLN A 27 -5.18 16.30 12.14
N GLN A 28 -5.04 17.53 12.63
CA GLN A 28 -5.14 17.82 14.06
C GLN A 28 -6.54 17.54 14.61
N GLU A 29 -7.59 17.89 13.86
CA GLU A 29 -8.98 17.74 14.29
C GLU A 29 -9.50 16.31 14.22
N SER A 30 -9.04 15.53 13.23
CA SER A 30 -9.67 14.26 12.85
C SER A 30 -8.71 13.11 12.54
N GLY A 31 -7.39 13.36 12.52
CA GLY A 31 -6.36 12.36 12.20
C GLY A 31 -6.15 12.10 10.70
N TYR A 32 -6.97 12.68 9.83
CA TYR A 32 -6.88 12.57 8.36
C TYR A 32 -7.01 13.96 7.70
N PRO A 33 -6.64 14.15 6.42
CA PRO A 33 -6.40 13.16 5.36
C PRO A 33 -5.10 12.37 5.51
N TYR A 34 -5.12 11.13 5.01
CA TYR A 34 -3.89 10.35 4.78
C TYR A 34 -3.03 11.01 3.70
N VAL A 35 -1.71 10.86 3.80
CA VAL A 35 -0.76 11.45 2.84
C VAL A 35 0.05 10.33 2.20
N ILE A 36 0.10 10.35 0.87
CA ILE A 36 0.94 9.44 0.07
C ILE A 36 1.84 10.29 -0.82
N ASN A 37 3.14 10.13 -0.67
CA ASN A 37 4.12 10.75 -1.56
C ASN A 37 4.27 9.90 -2.83
N ILE A 38 3.40 10.13 -3.82
CA ILE A 38 3.32 9.31 -5.03
C ILE A 38 4.64 9.25 -5.82
N ASP A 39 5.43 10.33 -5.85
CA ASP A 39 6.71 10.34 -6.57
C ASP A 39 7.75 9.48 -5.85
N THR A 40 7.74 9.49 -4.52
CA THR A 40 8.60 8.62 -3.72
C THR A 40 8.20 7.16 -3.87
N ALA A 41 6.90 6.85 -3.79
CA ALA A 41 6.40 5.49 -3.99
C ALA A 41 6.75 4.95 -5.39
N ASN A 42 6.52 5.74 -6.44
CA ASN A 42 6.76 5.31 -7.82
C ASN A 42 8.25 5.25 -8.19
N ARG A 43 9.12 6.05 -7.56
CA ARG A 43 10.57 6.01 -7.82
C ARG A 43 11.20 4.68 -7.43
N VAL A 44 10.67 4.02 -6.40
CA VAL A 44 11.16 2.72 -5.91
C VAL A 44 10.23 1.56 -6.26
N ASN A 45 9.16 1.81 -7.02
CA ASN A 45 8.23 0.77 -7.45
C ASN A 45 8.90 -0.14 -8.49
N PRO A 46 9.06 -1.45 -8.20
CA PRO A 46 9.68 -2.39 -9.14
C PRO A 46 8.72 -2.84 -10.25
N ILE A 47 7.42 -2.56 -10.14
CA ILE A 47 6.39 -3.04 -11.06
C ILE A 47 6.07 -1.96 -12.10
N SER A 48 6.01 -2.36 -13.37
CA SER A 48 5.61 -1.46 -14.45
C SER A 48 4.20 -0.92 -14.21
N GLY A 49 4.07 0.41 -14.22
CA GLY A 49 2.81 1.11 -13.94
C GLY A 49 3.02 2.25 -12.95
N LYS A 50 1.91 2.92 -12.60
CA LYS A 50 1.93 4.02 -11.64
C LYS A 50 1.02 3.70 -10.46
N ILE A 51 1.57 3.77 -9.25
CA ILE A 51 0.82 3.78 -8.00
C ILE A 51 0.14 5.15 -7.90
N VAL A 52 -1.19 5.14 -7.81
CA VAL A 52 -2.02 6.37 -7.80
C VAL A 52 -2.90 6.50 -6.56
N MET A 53 -3.00 5.46 -5.72
CA MET A 53 -3.75 5.46 -4.47
C MET A 53 -3.16 4.45 -3.47
N SER A 54 -3.70 4.43 -2.26
CA SER A 54 -3.45 3.41 -1.22
C SER A 54 -4.77 2.91 -0.63
N ASN A 55 -4.68 1.94 0.28
CA ASN A 55 -5.79 1.51 1.14
C ASN A 55 -6.04 2.46 2.34
N LEU A 56 -7.01 2.08 3.17
CA LEU A 56 -7.47 2.80 4.36
C LEU A 56 -6.38 3.02 5.42
N CYS A 57 -5.39 2.12 5.54
CA CYS A 57 -4.33 2.23 6.52
C CYS A 57 -3.02 2.81 5.92
N SER A 58 -3.05 3.27 4.66
CA SER A 58 -1.97 3.94 3.92
C SER A 58 -0.68 3.13 3.64
N GLU A 59 -0.69 1.81 3.86
CA GLU A 59 0.46 0.91 3.72
C GLU A 59 0.51 0.15 2.39
N ILE A 60 -0.59 0.08 1.66
CA ILE A 60 -0.69 -0.70 0.42
C ILE A 60 -0.42 0.18 -0.79
N LEU A 61 0.70 -0.07 -1.45
CA LEU A 61 1.14 0.68 -2.62
C LEU A 61 1.38 -0.28 -3.79
N GLN A 62 0.37 -0.47 -4.64
CA GLN A 62 0.45 -1.34 -5.82
C GLN A 62 -0.07 -0.63 -7.07
N VAL A 63 0.31 -1.14 -8.24
CA VAL A 63 -0.20 -0.67 -9.52
C VAL A 63 -1.60 -1.25 -9.76
N GLN A 64 -2.46 -0.47 -10.44
CA GLN A 64 -3.81 -0.89 -10.79
C GLN A 64 -4.13 -0.46 -12.22
N ARG A 65 -5.11 -1.12 -12.83
CA ARG A 65 -5.58 -0.80 -14.18
C ARG A 65 -7.09 -0.59 -14.13
N ALA A 66 -7.53 0.58 -14.59
CA ALA A 66 -8.95 0.90 -14.63
C ALA A 66 -9.73 -0.08 -15.51
N SER A 67 -10.91 -0.47 -15.02
CA SER A 67 -11.90 -1.20 -15.81
C SER A 67 -12.72 -0.24 -16.68
N VAL A 68 -13.23 -0.73 -17.80
CA VAL A 68 -14.22 -0.02 -18.64
C VAL A 68 -15.53 -0.77 -18.54
N ILE A 69 -16.58 -0.08 -18.08
CA ILE A 69 -17.91 -0.62 -17.86
C ILE A 69 -18.88 0.04 -18.84
N ASN A 70 -19.67 -0.75 -19.55
CA ASN A 70 -20.64 -0.24 -20.51
C ASN A 70 -21.96 0.16 -19.83
N ASN A 71 -22.89 0.70 -20.63
CA ASN A 71 -24.21 1.14 -20.14
C ASN A 71 -25.09 0.00 -19.59
N ARG A 72 -24.76 -1.26 -19.86
CA ARG A 72 -25.44 -2.45 -19.30
C ARG A 72 -24.79 -2.94 -18.01
N GLN A 73 -23.81 -2.21 -17.47
CA GLN A 73 -23.01 -2.57 -16.30
C GLN A 73 -22.14 -3.82 -16.49
N GLU A 74 -21.75 -4.09 -17.73
CA GLU A 74 -20.85 -5.20 -18.06
C GLU A 74 -19.43 -4.67 -18.29
N TYR A 75 -18.43 -5.48 -17.98
CA TYR A 75 -17.03 -5.16 -18.26
C TYR A 75 -16.74 -5.29 -19.75
N GLU A 76 -16.43 -4.18 -20.43
CA GLU A 76 -15.82 -4.19 -21.76
C GLU A 76 -14.31 -4.43 -21.68
N VAL A 77 -13.68 -3.83 -20.67
CA VAL A 77 -12.27 -4.07 -20.33
C VAL A 77 -12.21 -4.37 -18.85
N LEU A 78 -11.83 -5.61 -18.51
CA LEU A 78 -11.59 -5.99 -17.13
C LEU A 78 -10.22 -5.48 -16.69
N GLY A 79 -10.22 -4.53 -15.77
CA GLY A 79 -9.04 -3.98 -15.15
C GLY A 79 -8.46 -4.89 -14.07
N THR A 80 -7.61 -4.32 -13.22
CA THR A 80 -7.02 -5.00 -12.06
C THR A 80 -7.07 -4.04 -10.88
N ASP A 81 -7.93 -4.37 -9.92
CA ASP A 81 -7.98 -3.69 -8.62
C ASP A 81 -7.23 -4.52 -7.58
N ILE A 82 -6.99 -3.94 -6.40
CA ILE A 82 -6.08 -4.49 -5.39
C ILE A 82 -6.86 -5.07 -4.20
N SER A 83 -6.60 -6.33 -3.85
CA SER A 83 -6.91 -6.91 -2.55
C SER A 83 -5.62 -7.19 -1.76
N CYS A 84 -5.70 -7.14 -0.43
CA CYS A 84 -4.51 -7.25 0.42
C CYS A 84 -4.62 -8.41 1.40
N ASN A 85 -3.64 -9.30 1.36
CA ASN A 85 -3.51 -10.44 2.27
C ASN A 85 -2.32 -10.17 3.19
N LEU A 86 -2.62 -9.84 4.45
CA LEU A 86 -1.63 -9.32 5.40
C LEU A 86 -1.36 -10.29 6.55
N GLY A 87 -0.12 -10.34 6.99
CA GLY A 87 0.29 -11.06 8.19
C GLY A 87 1.57 -10.48 8.74
N SER A 88 1.72 -10.44 10.05
CA SER A 88 2.88 -9.81 10.70
C SER A 88 3.56 -10.75 11.68
N THR A 89 4.89 -10.76 11.65
CA THR A 89 5.71 -11.51 12.60
C THR A 89 6.00 -10.70 13.87
N ASN A 90 6.19 -11.37 15.00
CA ASN A 90 6.73 -10.74 16.20
C ASN A 90 8.27 -10.73 16.15
N ILE A 91 8.88 -9.54 16.13
CA ILE A 91 10.33 -9.37 15.97
C ILE A 91 11.11 -10.03 17.11
N VAL A 92 10.65 -9.94 18.37
CA VAL A 92 11.34 -10.55 19.53
C VAL A 92 11.49 -12.06 19.34
N ASN A 93 10.41 -12.72 18.93
CA ASN A 93 10.42 -14.17 18.73
C ASN A 93 11.16 -14.56 17.45
N LEU A 94 11.03 -13.75 16.39
CA LEU A 94 11.71 -14.02 15.13
C LEU A 94 13.23 -13.93 15.28
N MET A 95 13.74 -12.94 16.02
CA MET A 95 15.16 -12.80 16.30
C MET A 95 15.71 -13.89 17.22
N ALA A 96 14.85 -14.50 18.04
CA ALA A 96 15.20 -15.67 18.86
C ALA A 96 15.09 -17.00 18.08
N SER A 97 14.58 -16.99 16.85
CA SER A 97 14.40 -18.21 16.05
C SER A 97 15.76 -18.80 15.65
N PRO A 98 15.98 -20.12 15.81
CA PRO A 98 17.20 -20.77 15.34
C PRO A 98 17.30 -20.78 13.80
N ASN A 99 16.20 -20.52 13.08
CA ASN A 99 16.20 -20.46 11.62
C ASN A 99 15.25 -19.36 11.13
N PHE A 100 15.77 -18.14 11.07
CA PHE A 100 15.05 -16.95 10.57
C PHE A 100 14.51 -17.16 9.15
N GLY A 101 15.33 -17.70 8.25
CA GLY A 101 14.94 -17.91 6.85
C GLY A 101 13.75 -18.85 6.71
N LYS A 102 13.71 -19.93 7.49
CA LYS A 102 12.57 -20.85 7.50
C LYS A 102 11.30 -20.19 8.02
N SER A 103 11.40 -19.34 9.06
CA SER A 103 10.26 -18.57 9.56
C SER A 103 9.68 -17.68 8.47
N VAL A 104 10.52 -16.92 7.75
CA VAL A 104 10.07 -16.06 6.64
C VAL A 104 9.43 -16.89 5.53
N GLU A 105 10.08 -17.97 5.09
CA GLU A 105 9.55 -18.85 4.03
C GLU A 105 8.15 -19.38 4.37
N VAL A 106 7.94 -19.83 5.61
CA VAL A 106 6.65 -20.36 6.06
C VAL A 106 5.58 -19.27 6.08
N MET A 107 5.90 -18.06 6.56
CA MET A 107 4.95 -16.94 6.57
C MET A 107 4.57 -16.49 5.17
N THR A 108 5.55 -16.39 4.25
CA THR A 108 5.31 -16.10 2.84
C THR A 108 4.37 -17.15 2.24
N ARG A 109 4.66 -18.45 2.41
CA ARG A 109 3.79 -19.53 1.90
C ARG A 109 2.39 -19.48 2.48
N ALA A 110 2.24 -19.16 3.77
CA ALA A 110 0.93 -19.04 4.41
C ALA A 110 0.11 -17.90 3.78
N LEU A 111 0.73 -16.74 3.55
CA LEU A 111 0.06 -15.63 2.87
C LEU A 111 -0.23 -15.92 1.39
N THR A 112 0.68 -16.60 0.70
CA THR A 112 0.46 -17.09 -0.68
C THR A 112 -0.73 -18.04 -0.73
N PHE A 113 -0.87 -18.94 0.24
CA PHE A 113 -2.04 -19.80 0.33
C PHE A 113 -3.35 -19.01 0.48
N VAL A 114 -3.36 -17.92 1.26
CA VAL A 114 -4.54 -17.06 1.39
C VAL A 114 -4.90 -16.44 0.04
N THR A 115 -3.96 -15.80 -0.66
CA THR A 115 -4.23 -15.21 -1.98
C THR A 115 -4.70 -16.25 -3.00
N ASP A 116 -4.12 -17.45 -3.01
CA ASP A 116 -4.51 -18.52 -3.94
C ASP A 116 -5.90 -19.10 -3.65
N LYS A 117 -6.40 -18.95 -2.41
CA LYS A 117 -7.72 -19.42 -1.99
C LYS A 117 -8.77 -18.33 -1.92
N SER A 118 -8.38 -17.07 -2.01
CA SER A 118 -9.30 -15.93 -2.08
C SER A 118 -10.00 -15.89 -3.44
N ASP A 119 -11.33 -15.96 -3.41
CA ASP A 119 -12.18 -15.84 -4.59
C ASP A 119 -13.30 -14.83 -4.34
N ILE A 120 -13.16 -13.62 -4.92
CA ILE A 120 -14.07 -12.48 -4.69
C ILE A 120 -14.86 -12.23 -5.97
N ASP A 121 -15.77 -13.15 -6.29
CA ASP A 121 -16.58 -13.13 -7.51
C ASP A 121 -17.51 -11.91 -7.62
N VAL A 122 -17.93 -11.35 -6.49
CA VAL A 122 -18.75 -10.13 -6.39
C VAL A 122 -18.07 -8.88 -6.95
N VAL A 123 -16.72 -8.85 -7.05
CA VAL A 123 -15.96 -7.75 -7.65
C VAL A 123 -14.91 -8.32 -8.62
N PRO A 124 -15.27 -8.56 -9.90
CA PRO A 124 -14.41 -9.26 -10.85
C PRO A 124 -13.02 -8.65 -11.05
N SER A 125 -12.86 -7.32 -10.97
CA SER A 125 -11.56 -6.66 -11.12
C SER A 125 -10.60 -6.94 -9.95
N ILE A 126 -11.14 -7.13 -8.74
CA ILE A 126 -10.37 -7.56 -7.56
C ILE A 126 -9.96 -9.03 -7.71
N GLN A 127 -10.90 -9.90 -8.09
CA GLN A 127 -10.63 -11.32 -8.33
C GLN A 127 -9.55 -11.49 -9.41
N HIS A 128 -9.67 -10.76 -10.52
CA HIS A 128 -8.70 -10.77 -11.61
C HIS A 128 -7.33 -10.25 -11.17
N GLY A 129 -7.28 -9.13 -10.44
CA GLY A 129 -6.04 -8.58 -9.88
C GLY A 129 -5.33 -9.58 -8.95
N ASN A 130 -6.07 -10.18 -8.02
CA ASN A 130 -5.54 -11.18 -7.10
C ASN A 130 -4.97 -12.42 -7.83
N ARG A 131 -5.70 -12.96 -8.81
CA ARG A 131 -5.28 -14.14 -9.60
C ARG A 131 -4.05 -13.88 -10.48
N LEU A 132 -3.82 -12.64 -10.90
CA LEU A 132 -2.64 -12.30 -11.71
C LEU A 132 -1.42 -12.01 -10.83
N ALA A 133 -1.63 -11.28 -9.73
CA ALA A 133 -0.54 -10.69 -8.98
C ALA A 133 -0.08 -11.53 -7.78
N HIS A 134 -0.95 -12.40 -7.24
CA HIS A 134 -0.68 -13.20 -6.03
C HIS A 134 -0.05 -12.37 -4.89
N THR A 135 -0.53 -11.14 -4.72
CA THR A 135 0.13 -10.17 -3.84
C THR A 135 -0.12 -10.50 -2.37
N ILE A 136 0.95 -10.35 -1.58
CA ILE A 136 0.95 -10.53 -0.13
C ILE A 136 1.60 -9.33 0.55
N GLY A 137 1.27 -9.08 1.81
CA GLY A 137 1.97 -8.13 2.67
C GLY A 137 2.42 -8.79 3.96
N LEU A 138 3.69 -9.22 3.99
CA LEU A 138 4.34 -9.69 5.19
C LEU A 138 4.91 -8.51 5.97
N GLY A 139 4.31 -8.19 7.11
CA GLY A 139 4.76 -7.15 8.02
C GLY A 139 5.52 -7.68 9.23
N ALA A 140 5.85 -6.76 10.13
CA ALA A 140 6.49 -7.07 11.40
C ALA A 140 5.93 -6.17 12.51
N MET A 141 5.91 -6.69 13.73
CA MET A 141 5.46 -6.00 14.93
C MET A 141 6.41 -6.27 16.10
N GLY A 142 6.34 -5.43 17.13
CA GLY A 142 7.15 -5.61 18.34
C GLY A 142 8.57 -5.06 18.24
N LEU A 143 8.85 -4.15 17.29
CA LEU A 143 10.17 -3.52 17.15
C LEU A 143 10.58 -2.82 18.45
N HIS A 144 9.72 -1.95 18.98
CA HIS A 144 10.03 -1.22 20.23
C HIS A 144 10.24 -2.18 21.41
N ALA A 145 9.48 -3.28 21.50
CA ALA A 145 9.70 -4.29 22.53
C ALA A 145 11.05 -5.01 22.38
N TYR A 146 11.47 -5.29 21.14
CA TYR A 146 12.79 -5.86 20.86
C TYR A 146 13.91 -4.89 21.23
N LEU A 147 13.80 -3.61 20.86
CA LEU A 147 14.76 -2.58 21.22
C LEU A 147 14.87 -2.42 22.74
N ALA A 148 13.73 -2.28 23.44
CA ALA A 148 13.69 -2.15 24.90
C ALA A 148 14.29 -3.36 25.62
N LYS A 149 14.03 -4.58 25.14
CA LYS A 149 14.64 -5.82 25.70
C LYS A 149 16.17 -5.81 25.58
N ASN A 150 16.71 -5.18 24.54
CA ASN A 150 18.13 -5.05 24.30
C ASN A 150 18.72 -3.72 24.79
N GLN A 151 17.95 -2.95 25.58
CA GLN A 151 18.36 -1.63 26.12
C GLN A 151 18.77 -0.62 25.03
N ILE A 152 18.10 -0.67 23.87
CA ILE A 152 18.27 0.29 22.77
C ILE A 152 17.08 1.26 22.78
N GLU A 153 17.36 2.57 22.73
CA GLU A 153 16.34 3.61 22.67
C GLU A 153 15.73 3.70 21.27
N TYR A 154 14.39 3.78 21.19
CA TYR A 154 13.71 3.88 19.90
C TYR A 154 14.08 5.19 19.19
N GLY A 155 14.63 5.10 17.98
CA GLY A 155 15.04 6.25 17.18
C GLY A 155 16.48 6.72 17.44
N SER A 156 17.25 6.03 18.29
CA SER A 156 18.69 6.25 18.37
C SER A 156 19.39 5.76 17.07
N PRO A 157 20.63 6.20 16.78
CA PRO A 157 21.37 5.72 15.61
C PRO A 157 21.58 4.20 15.55
N GLU A 158 21.56 3.53 16.70
CA GLU A 158 21.68 2.07 16.82
C GLU A 158 20.39 1.30 16.52
N ALA A 159 19.22 1.94 16.64
CA ALA A 159 17.90 1.34 16.45
C ALA A 159 17.55 1.14 14.96
#